data_AF-A0A8B9BA22-F1
#
_entry.id   AF-A0A8B9BA22-F1
#
_cell.length_a   1.000
_cell.length_b   1.000
_cell.length_c   1.000
_cell.angle_alpha   90.00
_cell.angle_beta   90.00
_cell.angle_gamma   90.00
#
_symmetry.space_group_name_H-M   'P 1'
#
loop_
_entity.id
_entity.type
_entity.pdbx_description
1 polymer ?
#
loop_
_entity_poly.entity_id
_entity_poly.type
_entity_poly.pdbx_seq_one_letter_code
_entity_poly.pdbx_strand_id
1 'polypeptide(L)'
;MHHLFGLVLAQKDLSRAGDLFSLDDAEIEGSLSEALEQIRLISSSPDYQTNDNDQAVVEICITRITTAIRETESIEKHGKALVALWESCLEHNLKPSGKDEDTPHAKIASDIMSCILQNYNRPPVMALAVPVAVKFLQRGNKELCRNMSSYLSLAAIAKADLLADHTDAIVKSVLQGSLAWGRHSVLTVACGERALPAAGSMRGRGWLAPAARPLPWLCSWASELVRRRQRLAQEEWVHAGGGQEH
;
A
#
# COMPACT_ATOMS: atom_id res chain seq x y z
N MET A 1 -7.22 -27.47 4.16
CA MET A 1 -7.04 -26.83 2.84
C MET A 1 -7.73 -27.65 1.77
N HIS A 2 -8.32 -27.04 0.75
CA HIS A 2 -8.86 -27.73 -0.43
C HIS A 2 -7.77 -28.60 -1.07
N HIS A 3 -8.13 -29.82 -1.50
CA HIS A 3 -7.16 -30.80 -1.99
C HIS A 3 -6.30 -30.28 -3.16
N LEU A 4 -6.92 -29.57 -4.12
CA LEU A 4 -6.19 -29.01 -5.26
C LEU A 4 -5.19 -27.91 -4.87
N PHE A 5 -5.48 -27.09 -3.85
CA PHE A 5 -4.46 -26.20 -3.30
C PHE A 5 -3.31 -27.00 -2.65
N GLY A 6 -3.61 -28.12 -1.99
CA GLY A 6 -2.58 -29.02 -1.46
C GLY A 6 -1.68 -29.59 -2.56
N LEU A 7 -2.22 -30.02 -3.69
CA LEU A 7 -1.42 -30.52 -4.82
C LEU A 7 -0.54 -29.41 -5.40
N VAL A 8 -1.09 -28.22 -5.66
CA VAL A 8 -0.34 -27.14 -6.30
C VAL A 8 0.68 -26.51 -5.33
N LEU A 9 0.28 -26.16 -4.10
CA LEU A 9 1.15 -25.46 -3.14
C LEU A 9 2.13 -26.40 -2.42
N ALA A 10 1.66 -27.55 -1.92
CA ALA A 10 2.49 -28.43 -1.10
C ALA A 10 3.30 -29.41 -1.96
N GLN A 11 2.73 -29.93 -3.05
CA GLN A 11 3.42 -30.87 -3.94
C GLN A 11 4.05 -30.22 -5.17
N LYS A 12 3.83 -28.91 -5.36
CA LYS A 12 4.38 -28.13 -6.48
C LYS A 12 3.93 -28.65 -7.85
N ASP A 13 2.77 -29.30 -7.90
CA ASP A 13 2.24 -29.91 -9.12
C ASP A 13 1.47 -28.88 -9.95
N LEU A 14 2.19 -28.14 -10.79
CA LEU A 14 1.62 -27.18 -11.73
C LEU A 14 0.69 -27.82 -12.77
N SER A 15 0.76 -29.13 -13.00
CA SER A 15 -0.16 -29.81 -13.94
C SER A 15 -1.61 -29.76 -13.45
N ARG A 16 -1.83 -29.54 -12.15
CA ARG A 16 -3.15 -29.43 -11.52
C ARG A 16 -3.68 -28.00 -11.45
N ALA A 17 -2.91 -27.01 -11.92
CA ALA A 17 -3.37 -25.62 -11.94
C ALA A 17 -4.65 -25.44 -12.76
N GLY A 18 -4.77 -26.11 -13.91
CA GLY A 18 -5.98 -26.05 -14.74
C GLY A 18 -7.23 -26.55 -14.00
N ASP A 19 -7.11 -27.63 -13.22
CA ASP A 19 -8.20 -28.16 -12.41
C ASP A 19 -8.58 -27.15 -11.30
N LEU A 20 -7.58 -26.53 -10.66
CA LEU A 20 -7.79 -25.51 -9.62
C LEU A 20 -8.55 -24.27 -10.15
N PHE A 21 -8.30 -23.86 -11.40
CA PHE A 21 -9.04 -22.76 -12.04
C PHE A 21 -10.43 -23.15 -12.52
N SER A 22 -10.74 -24.44 -12.62
CA SER A 22 -12.05 -24.94 -13.04
C SER A 22 -13.05 -25.06 -11.88
N LEU A 23 -12.57 -24.93 -10.64
CA LEU A 23 -13.42 -24.95 -9.44
C LEU A 23 -14.23 -23.67 -9.28
N ASP A 24 -15.44 -23.80 -8.74
CA ASP A 24 -16.26 -22.68 -8.33
C ASP A 24 -15.59 -21.90 -7.18
N ASP A 25 -15.71 -20.56 -7.20
CA ASP A 25 -15.09 -19.71 -6.18
C ASP A 25 -15.59 -20.02 -4.76
N ALA A 26 -16.89 -20.35 -4.63
CA ALA A 26 -17.52 -20.71 -3.36
C ALA A 26 -16.99 -22.04 -2.78
N GLU A 27 -16.56 -22.97 -3.64
CA GLU A 27 -16.00 -24.27 -3.21
C GLU A 27 -14.67 -24.09 -2.48
N ILE A 28 -13.86 -23.13 -2.93
CA ILE A 28 -12.51 -22.89 -2.40
C ILE A 28 -12.44 -21.79 -1.34
N GLU A 29 -13.48 -20.98 -1.17
CA GLU A 29 -13.53 -19.84 -0.24
C GLU A 29 -13.05 -20.21 1.17
N GLY A 30 -13.54 -21.33 1.72
CA GLY A 30 -13.17 -21.79 3.06
C GLY A 30 -11.69 -22.13 3.24
N SER A 31 -10.93 -22.31 2.15
CA SER A 31 -9.53 -22.71 2.17
C SER A 31 -8.54 -21.57 1.91
N LEU A 32 -9.02 -20.38 1.51
CA LEU A 32 -8.16 -19.31 1.01
C LEU A 32 -7.17 -18.80 2.06
N SER A 33 -7.60 -18.65 3.32
CA SER A 33 -6.71 -18.20 4.41
C SER A 33 -5.57 -19.18 4.66
N GLU A 34 -5.84 -20.48 4.61
CA GLU A 34 -4.81 -21.52 4.80
C GLU A 34 -3.86 -21.58 3.59
N ALA A 35 -4.38 -21.37 2.38
CA ALA A 35 -3.58 -21.30 1.17
C ALA A 35 -2.62 -20.09 1.20
N LEU A 36 -3.09 -18.92 1.65
CA LEU A 36 -2.25 -17.73 1.86
C LEU A 36 -1.13 -17.98 2.89
N GLU A 37 -1.42 -18.73 3.95
CA GLU A 37 -0.41 -19.12 4.93
C GLU A 37 0.66 -20.03 4.32
N GLN A 38 0.28 -21.01 3.49
CA GLN A 38 1.26 -21.84 2.78
C GLN A 38 2.09 -21.04 1.78
N ILE A 39 1.48 -20.09 1.06
CA ILE A 39 2.21 -19.16 0.19
C ILE A 39 3.25 -18.36 0.99
N ARG A 40 2.90 -17.92 2.21
CA ARG A 40 3.85 -17.24 3.10
C ARG A 40 5.05 -18.13 3.41
N LEU A 41 4.81 -19.40 3.79
CA LEU A 41 5.89 -20.35 4.08
C LEU A 41 6.81 -20.58 2.88
N ILE A 42 6.24 -20.74 1.68
CA ILE A 42 7.00 -20.96 0.44
C ILE A 42 7.83 -19.71 0.10
N SER A 43 7.21 -18.54 0.11
CA SER A 43 7.87 -17.27 -0.25
C SER A 43 8.93 -16.83 0.76
N SER A 44 8.85 -17.30 2.01
CA SER A 44 9.89 -17.09 3.03
C SER A 44 11.07 -18.05 2.93
N SER A 45 11.04 -19.04 2.03
CA SER A 45 12.15 -19.97 1.82
C SER A 45 13.40 -19.24 1.28
N PRO A 46 14.62 -19.57 1.76
CA PRO A 46 15.84 -18.87 1.33
C PRO A 46 16.15 -19.02 -0.17
N ASP A 47 15.67 -20.08 -0.81
CA ASP A 47 15.86 -20.35 -2.24
C ASP A 47 14.75 -19.79 -3.13
N TYR A 48 13.67 -19.21 -2.56
CA TYR A 48 12.50 -18.75 -3.30
C TYR A 48 12.86 -17.79 -4.44
N GLN A 49 13.82 -16.88 -4.21
CA GLN A 49 14.25 -15.90 -5.21
C GLN A 49 14.82 -16.53 -6.49
N THR A 50 15.34 -17.76 -6.42
CA THR A 50 15.95 -18.48 -7.54
C THR A 50 15.17 -19.73 -7.97
N ASN A 51 14.07 -20.04 -7.28
CA ASN A 51 13.27 -21.22 -7.53
C ASN A 51 12.04 -20.85 -8.37
N ASP A 52 12.20 -20.91 -9.69
CA ASP A 52 11.16 -20.52 -10.67
C ASP A 52 9.86 -21.32 -10.49
N ASN A 53 9.97 -22.59 -10.07
CA ASN A 53 8.80 -23.44 -9.86
C ASN A 53 7.97 -22.97 -8.66
N ASP A 54 8.62 -22.64 -7.55
CA ASP A 54 7.94 -22.07 -6.39
C ASP A 54 7.33 -20.69 -6.69
N GLN A 55 8.03 -19.85 -7.47
CA GLN A 55 7.49 -18.56 -7.91
C GLN A 55 6.23 -18.73 -8.76
N ALA A 56 6.25 -19.65 -9.74
CA ALA A 56 5.10 -19.92 -10.59
C ALA A 56 3.92 -20.48 -9.78
N VAL A 57 4.17 -21.41 -8.85
CA VAL A 57 3.15 -21.96 -7.94
C VAL A 57 2.51 -20.85 -7.11
N VAL A 58 3.32 -19.95 -6.53
CA VAL A 58 2.84 -18.83 -5.72
C VAL A 58 2.01 -17.86 -6.55
N GLU A 59 2.49 -17.45 -7.73
CA GLU A 59 1.80 -16.51 -8.63
C GLU A 59 0.42 -17.04 -9.07
N ILE A 60 0.36 -18.31 -9.48
CA ILE A 60 -0.87 -18.98 -9.87
C ILE A 60 -1.86 -19.02 -8.70
N CYS A 61 -1.41 -19.42 -7.51
CA CYS A 61 -2.29 -19.53 -6.36
C CYS A 61 -2.76 -18.16 -5.86
N ILE A 62 -1.91 -17.12 -5.85
CA ILE A 62 -2.32 -15.75 -5.53
C ILE A 62 -3.40 -15.27 -6.50
N THR A 63 -3.21 -15.47 -7.80
CA THR A 63 -4.19 -15.09 -8.83
C THR A 63 -5.53 -15.78 -8.60
N ARG A 64 -5.52 -17.09 -8.31
CA ARG A 64 -6.76 -17.82 -8.03
C ARG A 64 -7.44 -17.35 -6.74
N ILE A 65 -6.68 -17.18 -5.66
CA ILE A 65 -7.17 -16.73 -4.35
C ILE A 65 -7.80 -15.35 -4.46
N THR A 66 -7.09 -14.38 -5.03
CA THR A 66 -7.57 -12.99 -5.15
C THR A 66 -8.82 -12.89 -6.03
N THR A 67 -8.92 -13.74 -7.07
CA THR A 67 -10.14 -13.90 -7.86
C THR A 67 -11.29 -14.43 -7.01
N ALA A 68 -11.11 -15.54 -6.30
CA ALA A 68 -12.16 -16.12 -5.47
C ALA A 68 -12.65 -15.16 -4.38
N ILE A 69 -11.75 -14.40 -3.75
CA ILE A 69 -12.10 -13.37 -2.76
C ILE A 69 -13.01 -12.30 -3.37
N ARG A 70 -12.72 -11.88 -4.60
CA ARG A 70 -13.50 -10.86 -5.31
C ARG A 70 -14.88 -11.39 -5.67
N GLU A 71 -14.96 -12.56 -6.30
CA GLU A 71 -16.23 -13.13 -6.77
C GLU A 71 -17.16 -13.55 -5.62
N THR A 72 -16.60 -13.93 -4.47
CA THR A 72 -17.38 -14.27 -3.26
C THR A 72 -17.59 -13.10 -2.30
N GLU A 73 -17.06 -11.92 -2.62
CA GLU A 73 -17.07 -10.71 -1.76
C GLU A 73 -16.56 -10.96 -0.32
N SER A 74 -15.61 -11.89 -0.16
CA SER A 74 -15.22 -12.47 1.14
C SER A 74 -13.97 -11.83 1.76
N ILE A 75 -13.57 -10.64 1.32
CA ILE A 75 -12.33 -9.97 1.73
C ILE A 75 -12.17 -9.85 3.25
N GLU A 76 -13.26 -9.60 3.99
CA GLU A 76 -13.21 -9.46 5.45
C GLU A 76 -12.87 -10.77 6.17
N LYS A 77 -13.23 -11.92 5.59
CA LYS A 77 -12.90 -13.25 6.13
C LYS A 77 -11.40 -13.56 5.99
N HIS A 78 -10.78 -13.06 4.92
CA HIS A 78 -9.41 -13.40 4.54
C HIS A 78 -8.39 -12.26 4.76
N GLY A 79 -8.86 -11.07 5.14
CA GLY A 79 -8.04 -9.85 5.26
C GLY A 79 -6.83 -10.02 6.19
N LYS A 80 -6.97 -10.76 7.30
CA LYS A 80 -5.84 -11.03 8.21
C LYS A 80 -4.73 -11.84 7.52
N ALA A 81 -5.09 -12.89 6.77
CA ALA A 81 -4.13 -13.73 6.07
C ALA A 81 -3.46 -12.98 4.90
N LEU A 82 -4.22 -12.18 4.15
CA LEU A 82 -3.69 -11.30 3.09
C LEU A 82 -2.67 -10.31 3.66
N VAL A 83 -3.03 -9.60 4.73
CA VAL A 83 -2.14 -8.61 5.35
C VAL A 83 -0.91 -9.27 5.94
N ALA A 84 -1.01 -10.46 6.53
CA ALA A 84 0.13 -11.21 7.03
C ALA A 84 1.12 -11.65 5.93
N LEU A 85 0.61 -12.12 4.78
CA LEU A 85 1.45 -12.41 3.60
C LEU A 85 2.07 -11.13 3.02
N TRP A 86 1.30 -10.04 2.98
CA TRP A 86 1.80 -8.76 2.51
C TRP A 86 2.94 -8.24 3.38
N GLU A 87 2.75 -8.30 4.70
CA GLU A 87 3.74 -7.86 5.67
C GLU A 87 5.03 -8.70 5.60
N SER A 88 4.95 -10.01 5.39
CA SER A 88 6.16 -10.86 5.30
C SER A 88 7.05 -10.47 4.13
N CYS A 89 6.50 -9.92 3.05
CA CYS A 89 7.29 -9.42 1.92
C CYS A 89 8.25 -8.28 2.34
N LEU A 90 7.97 -7.57 3.44
CA LEU A 90 8.88 -6.55 3.98
C LEU A 90 10.17 -7.15 4.57
N GLU A 91 10.21 -8.45 4.87
CA GLU A 91 11.41 -9.12 5.40
C GLU A 91 12.45 -9.40 4.30
N HIS A 92 12.04 -9.28 3.04
CA HIS A 92 12.86 -9.58 1.87
C HIS A 92 13.28 -8.32 1.11
N ASN A 93 14.27 -8.45 0.23
CA ASN A 93 14.72 -7.32 -0.58
C ASN A 93 13.69 -7.02 -1.68
N LEU A 94 12.98 -5.90 -1.53
CA LEU A 94 11.99 -5.42 -2.51
C LEU A 94 12.59 -4.54 -3.61
N LYS A 95 13.90 -4.25 -3.56
CA LYS A 95 14.55 -3.40 -4.56
C LYS A 95 14.81 -4.20 -5.84
N PRO A 96 14.42 -3.68 -7.03
CA PRO A 96 14.73 -4.32 -8.30
C PRO A 96 16.24 -4.58 -8.44
N SER A 97 16.62 -5.77 -8.92
CA SER A 97 18.02 -6.14 -9.13
C SER A 97 18.55 -5.77 -10.53
N GLY A 98 17.69 -5.29 -11.44
CA GLY A 98 18.02 -4.97 -12.83
C GLY A 98 17.16 -3.86 -13.44
N LYS A 99 17.14 -3.76 -14.79
CA LYS A 99 16.24 -2.84 -15.51
C LYS A 99 14.80 -3.35 -15.41
N ASP A 100 14.02 -2.75 -14.51
CA ASP A 100 12.56 -2.87 -14.39
C ASP A 100 11.97 -4.26 -14.09
N GLU A 101 12.79 -5.25 -13.67
CA GLU A 101 12.24 -6.51 -13.18
C GLU A 101 12.01 -6.47 -11.67
N ASP A 102 10.73 -6.49 -11.28
CA ASP A 102 10.33 -6.62 -9.89
C ASP A 102 10.77 -7.97 -9.31
N THR A 103 11.32 -7.91 -8.09
CA THR A 103 11.63 -9.11 -7.32
C THR A 103 10.36 -9.96 -7.11
N PRO A 104 10.47 -11.28 -6.93
CA PRO A 104 9.30 -12.14 -6.68
C PRO A 104 8.43 -11.65 -5.50
N HIS A 105 9.04 -11.14 -4.43
CA HIS A 105 8.32 -10.54 -3.29
C HIS A 105 7.63 -9.21 -3.63
N ALA A 106 8.20 -8.42 -4.54
CA ALA A 106 7.56 -7.19 -5.02
C ALA A 106 6.30 -7.50 -5.84
N LYS A 107 6.31 -8.57 -6.65
CA LYS A 107 5.13 -9.06 -7.39
C LYS A 107 4.02 -9.50 -6.43
N ILE A 108 4.35 -10.35 -5.44
CA ILE A 108 3.40 -10.75 -4.38
C ILE A 108 2.81 -9.50 -3.70
N ALA A 109 3.67 -8.57 -3.27
CA ALA A 109 3.22 -7.37 -2.58
C ALA A 109 2.29 -6.52 -3.46
N SER A 110 2.55 -6.42 -4.76
CA SER A 110 1.70 -5.69 -5.71
C SER A 110 0.33 -6.34 -5.90
N ASP A 111 0.26 -7.67 -6.01
CA ASP A 111 -1.00 -8.39 -6.19
C ASP A 111 -1.89 -8.32 -4.95
N ILE A 112 -1.29 -8.55 -3.77
CA ILE A 112 -2.01 -8.49 -2.49
C ILE A 112 -2.47 -7.06 -2.21
N MET A 113 -1.62 -6.06 -2.44
CA MET A 113 -1.99 -4.65 -2.33
C MET A 113 -3.16 -4.32 -3.24
N SER A 114 -3.13 -4.75 -4.50
CA SER A 114 -4.21 -4.49 -5.47
C SER A 114 -5.54 -5.12 -5.04
N CYS A 115 -5.51 -6.35 -4.51
CA CYS A 115 -6.69 -7.02 -3.96
C CYS A 115 -7.29 -6.27 -2.76
N ILE A 116 -6.45 -5.83 -1.82
CA ILE A 116 -6.87 -5.04 -0.65
C ILE A 116 -7.43 -3.68 -1.09
N LEU A 117 -6.76 -3.02 -2.04
CA LEU A 117 -7.10 -1.70 -2.56
C LEU A 117 -8.49 -1.65 -3.18
N GLN A 118 -8.88 -2.68 -3.92
CA GLN A 118 -10.22 -2.77 -4.51
C GLN A 118 -11.34 -2.79 -3.45
N ASN A 119 -10.98 -3.08 -2.20
CA ASN A 119 -11.89 -3.17 -1.05
C ASN A 119 -11.67 -2.03 -0.05
N TYR A 120 -11.17 -0.87 -0.50
CA TYR A 120 -10.87 0.28 0.36
C TYR A 120 -12.07 0.83 1.15
N ASN A 121 -13.29 0.51 0.68
CA ASN A 121 -14.53 0.88 1.33
C ASN A 121 -14.85 0.03 2.57
N ARG A 122 -14.13 -1.08 2.82
CA ARG A 122 -14.33 -1.98 3.97
C ARG A 122 -13.47 -1.56 5.18
N PRO A 123 -14.03 -0.93 6.23
CA PRO A 123 -13.25 -0.39 7.35
C PRO A 123 -12.40 -1.43 8.11
N PRO A 124 -12.89 -2.66 8.41
CA PRO A 124 -12.10 -3.66 9.10
C PRO A 124 -10.84 -4.08 8.33
N VAL A 125 -10.93 -4.14 6.99
CA VAL A 125 -9.79 -4.48 6.12
C VAL A 125 -8.78 -3.33 6.11
N MET A 126 -9.25 -2.09 6.02
CA MET A 126 -8.37 -0.91 6.04
C MET A 126 -7.62 -0.76 7.36
N ALA A 127 -8.25 -1.05 8.49
CA ALA A 127 -7.60 -1.02 9.80
C ALA A 127 -6.41 -1.98 9.89
N LEU A 128 -6.48 -3.14 9.20
CA LEU A 128 -5.38 -4.09 9.12
C LEU A 128 -4.30 -3.64 8.12
N ALA A 129 -4.72 -3.09 6.98
CA ALA A 129 -3.82 -2.81 5.86
C ALA A 129 -3.02 -1.51 6.00
N VAL A 130 -3.58 -0.46 6.62
CA VAL A 130 -2.92 0.86 6.72
C VAL A 130 -1.56 0.80 7.43
N PRO A 131 -1.41 0.12 8.59
CA PRO A 131 -0.10 0.01 9.24
C PRO A 131 0.97 -0.62 8.35
N VAL A 132 0.61 -1.66 7.59
CA VAL A 132 1.53 -2.36 6.68
C VAL A 132 1.87 -1.48 5.47
N ALA A 133 0.88 -0.79 4.90
CA ALA A 133 1.08 0.18 3.83
C ALA A 133 2.13 1.24 4.18
N VAL A 134 2.06 1.77 5.41
CA VAL A 134 3.02 2.76 5.91
C VAL A 134 4.44 2.18 6.01
N LYS A 135 4.61 0.92 6.41
CA LYS A 135 5.91 0.24 6.43
C LYS A 135 6.49 0.09 5.01
N PHE A 136 5.66 -0.21 4.01
CA PHE A 136 6.09 -0.31 2.62
C PHE A 136 6.62 1.02 2.06
N LEU A 137 6.01 2.15 2.42
CA LEU A 137 6.52 3.47 2.01
C LEU A 137 7.98 3.70 2.42
N GLN A 138 8.42 3.11 3.53
CA GLN A 138 9.75 3.28 4.10
C GLN A 138 10.81 2.35 3.49
N ARG A 139 10.42 1.30 2.75
CA ARG A 139 11.36 0.27 2.23
C ARG A 139 12.04 0.59 0.90
N GLY A 140 11.62 1.66 0.20
CA GLY A 140 12.39 2.24 -0.92
C GLY A 140 12.26 1.57 -2.30
N ASN A 141 11.28 0.68 -2.53
CA ASN A 141 10.87 0.33 -3.89
C ASN A 141 10.02 1.47 -4.45
N LYS A 142 10.43 2.06 -5.58
CA LYS A 142 9.81 3.27 -6.14
C LYS A 142 8.39 3.02 -6.65
N GLU A 143 8.14 1.90 -7.31
CA GLU A 143 6.84 1.56 -7.87
C GLU A 143 5.83 1.22 -6.78
N LEU A 144 6.21 0.35 -5.84
CA LEU A 144 5.40 0.05 -4.67
C LEU A 144 5.12 1.32 -3.86
N CYS A 145 6.10 2.18 -3.65
CA CYS A 145 5.90 3.45 -2.94
C CYS A 145 4.91 4.39 -3.66
N ARG A 146 4.98 4.47 -5.01
CA ARG A 146 4.02 5.24 -5.81
C ARG A 146 2.61 4.69 -5.66
N ASN A 147 2.44 3.38 -5.79
CA ASN A 147 1.13 2.74 -5.69
C ASN A 147 0.57 2.85 -4.26
N MET A 148 1.43 2.73 -3.25
CA MET A 148 1.08 2.90 -1.85
C MET A 148 0.66 4.32 -1.50
N SER A 149 1.33 5.31 -2.10
CA SER A 149 0.96 6.71 -1.94
C SER A 149 -0.44 6.96 -2.50
N SER A 150 -0.75 6.43 -3.69
CA SER A 150 -2.10 6.48 -4.27
C SER A 150 -3.14 5.80 -3.37
N TYR A 151 -2.80 4.65 -2.78
CA TYR A 151 -3.68 3.96 -1.82
C TYR A 151 -3.98 4.78 -0.58
N LEU A 152 -2.94 5.29 0.08
CA LEU A 152 -3.10 6.08 1.30
C LEU A 152 -3.88 7.37 1.03
N SER A 153 -3.78 7.91 -0.20
CA SER A 153 -4.62 9.04 -0.65
C SER A 153 -6.11 8.69 -0.65
N LEU A 154 -6.47 7.50 -1.16
CA LEU A 154 -7.84 7.01 -1.18
C LEU A 154 -8.33 6.68 0.23
N ALA A 155 -7.49 6.02 1.03
CA ALA A 155 -7.77 5.71 2.43
C ALA A 155 -7.97 6.99 3.26
N ALA A 156 -7.23 8.07 2.97
CA ALA A 156 -7.40 9.36 3.64
C ALA A 156 -8.76 10.00 3.41
N ILE A 157 -9.31 9.84 2.20
CA ILE A 157 -10.65 10.34 1.88
C ILE A 157 -11.72 9.54 2.63
N ALA A 158 -11.56 8.22 2.70
CA ALA A 158 -12.58 7.34 3.25
C ALA A 158 -12.50 7.14 4.78
N LYS A 159 -11.28 7.20 5.36
CA LYS A 159 -10.95 6.75 6.71
C LYS A 159 -9.79 7.55 7.33
N ALA A 160 -9.89 8.89 7.31
CA ALA A 160 -8.87 9.79 7.85
C ALA A 160 -8.44 9.47 9.30
N ASP A 161 -9.35 8.95 10.12
CA ASP A 161 -9.08 8.64 11.53
C ASP A 161 -8.08 7.50 11.70
N LEU A 162 -8.08 6.50 10.81
CA LEU A 162 -7.10 5.40 10.83
C LEU A 162 -5.68 5.85 10.44
N LEU A 163 -5.56 7.01 9.80
CA LEU A 163 -4.27 7.55 9.35
C LEU A 163 -3.67 8.54 10.34
N ALA A 164 -4.46 9.03 11.31
CA ALA A 164 -4.02 10.04 12.27
C ALA A 164 -2.76 9.59 13.02
N ASP A 165 -2.76 8.35 13.52
CA ASP A 165 -1.64 7.76 14.27
C ASP A 165 -0.39 7.49 13.42
N HIS A 166 -0.54 7.47 12.09
CA HIS A 166 0.54 7.19 11.16
C HIS A 166 1.05 8.44 10.42
N THR A 167 0.51 9.61 10.72
CA THR A 167 0.78 10.87 10.01
C THR A 167 2.28 11.16 9.93
N ASP A 168 3.01 11.07 11.05
CA ASP A 168 4.45 11.36 11.09
C ASP A 168 5.27 10.41 10.19
N ALA A 169 4.91 9.13 10.18
CA ALA A 169 5.58 8.13 9.36
C ALA A 169 5.32 8.37 7.87
N ILE A 170 4.09 8.74 7.50
CA ILE A 170 3.71 9.08 6.12
C ILE A 170 4.47 10.34 5.68
N VAL A 171 4.44 11.42 6.48
CA VAL A 171 5.14 12.68 6.18
C VAL A 171 6.64 12.43 6.01
N LYS A 172 7.28 11.70 6.92
CA LYS A 172 8.71 11.35 6.81
C LYS A 172 9.01 10.58 5.52
N SER A 173 8.17 9.61 5.17
CA SER A 173 8.35 8.81 3.95
C SER A 173 8.21 9.65 2.68
N VAL A 174 7.22 10.55 2.63
CA VAL A 174 7.03 11.49 1.51
C VAL A 174 8.21 12.47 1.40
N LEU A 175 8.70 12.99 2.53
CA LEU A 175 9.85 13.90 2.55
C LEU A 175 11.16 13.21 2.14
N GLN A 176 11.39 11.97 2.59
CA GLN A 176 12.53 11.15 2.18
C GLN A 176 12.45 10.79 0.69
N GLY A 177 11.26 10.44 0.19
CA GLY A 177 10.99 10.28 -1.24
C GLY A 177 11.34 11.56 -1.99
N SER A 178 10.88 12.71 -1.53
CA SER A 178 11.12 14.02 -2.15
C SER A 178 12.60 14.46 -2.17
N LEU A 179 13.43 13.99 -1.24
CA LEU A 179 14.88 14.26 -1.23
C LEU A 179 15.65 13.31 -2.16
N ALA A 180 15.16 12.09 -2.34
CA ALA A 180 15.68 11.13 -3.33
C ALA A 180 15.18 11.42 -4.76
N TRP A 181 14.04 12.12 -4.88
CA TRP A 181 13.48 12.64 -6.13
C TRP A 181 14.19 13.97 -6.40
N GLY A 182 15.28 13.93 -7.16
CA GLY A 182 16.18 15.07 -7.38
C GLY A 182 15.45 16.41 -7.49
N ARG A 183 15.98 17.42 -6.77
CA ARG A 183 15.58 18.84 -6.76
C ARG A 183 14.76 19.20 -8.00
N HIS A 184 13.44 19.25 -7.84
CA HIS A 184 12.52 20.23 -8.43
C HIS A 184 11.09 19.78 -8.02
N SER A 185 10.42 20.63 -7.23
CA SER A 185 8.94 20.76 -7.17
C SER A 185 8.11 20.02 -6.11
N VAL A 186 8.62 19.65 -4.92
CA VAL A 186 7.72 19.09 -3.86
C VAL A 186 7.66 19.91 -2.56
N LEU A 187 8.56 20.87 -2.30
CA LEU A 187 8.65 21.51 -0.97
C LEU A 187 8.14 22.96 -0.84
N THR A 188 7.41 23.52 -1.80
CA THR A 188 6.92 24.92 -1.67
C THR A 188 5.57 25.07 -0.95
N VAL A 189 4.93 24.00 -0.46
CA VAL A 189 3.57 24.13 0.13
C VAL A 189 3.50 23.82 1.64
N ALA A 190 4.60 23.44 2.29
CA ALA A 190 4.55 23.01 3.70
C ALA A 190 4.71 24.11 4.76
N CYS A 191 5.24 25.29 4.43
CA CYS A 191 5.31 26.41 5.40
C CYS A 191 4.78 27.69 4.75
N GLY A 192 3.63 28.15 5.23
CA GLY A 192 3.13 29.48 4.94
C GLY A 192 3.99 30.54 5.63
N GLU A 193 5.16 30.85 5.05
CA GLU A 193 5.86 32.09 5.34
C GLU A 193 5.92 32.96 4.09
N ARG A 194 5.34 34.14 4.25
CA ARG A 194 5.11 35.16 3.24
C ARG A 194 6.47 35.77 2.82
N ALA A 195 7.09 35.24 1.76
CA ALA A 195 8.28 35.87 1.18
C ALA A 195 7.86 37.01 0.22
N LEU A 196 8.17 38.25 0.63
CA LEU A 196 8.14 39.46 -0.21
C LEU A 196 9.11 39.34 -1.39
N PRO A 197 8.84 39.96 -2.56
CA PRO A 197 9.67 39.77 -3.75
C PRO A 197 10.89 40.68 -3.72
N ALA A 198 12.09 40.09 -3.82
CA ALA A 198 13.28 40.81 -4.26
C ALA A 198 13.35 40.74 -5.80
N ALA A 199 13.30 41.90 -6.44
CA ALA A 199 13.47 42.07 -7.87
C ALA A 199 14.88 41.65 -8.31
N GLY A 200 14.97 40.87 -9.39
CA GLY A 200 16.25 40.48 -10.00
C GLY A 200 16.03 39.81 -11.35
N SER A 201 16.09 40.62 -12.41
CA SER A 201 15.97 40.21 -13.80
C SER A 201 17.13 39.30 -14.23
N MET A 202 16.83 38.13 -14.80
CA MET A 202 17.71 37.52 -15.81
C MET A 202 16.90 36.74 -16.86
N ARG A 203 16.95 37.28 -18.09
CA ARG A 203 16.52 36.65 -19.35
C ARG A 203 17.51 35.55 -19.71
N GLY A 204 17.02 34.33 -19.93
CA GLY A 204 17.83 33.21 -20.44
C GLY A 204 16.96 32.04 -20.88
N ARG A 205 17.09 31.68 -22.16
CA ARG A 205 16.26 30.74 -22.94
C ARG A 205 16.07 29.36 -22.30
N GLY A 206 14.80 28.98 -22.12
CA GLY A 206 14.18 27.88 -22.84
C GLY A 206 14.57 26.45 -22.49
N TRP A 207 13.96 25.89 -21.45
CA TRP A 207 13.42 24.51 -21.38
C TRP A 207 12.23 24.57 -20.39
N LEU A 208 11.00 24.68 -20.89
CA LEU A 208 9.81 24.48 -20.06
C LEU A 208 9.63 22.96 -19.88
N ALA A 209 10.31 22.40 -18.88
CA ALA A 209 9.92 21.09 -18.36
C ALA A 209 8.46 21.20 -17.84
N PRO A 210 7.61 20.18 -18.03
CA PRO A 210 6.27 20.21 -17.46
C PRO A 210 6.43 20.33 -15.95
N ALA A 211 5.94 21.44 -15.39
CA ALA A 211 5.88 21.63 -13.95
C ALA A 211 5.15 20.41 -13.36
N ALA A 212 5.90 19.57 -12.63
CA ALA A 212 5.33 18.48 -11.85
C ALA A 212 4.40 19.16 -10.84
N ARG A 213 3.10 19.14 -11.15
CA ARG A 213 2.08 19.69 -10.28
C ARG A 213 2.17 18.92 -8.95
N PRO A 214 2.11 19.61 -7.79
CA PRO A 214 1.97 18.93 -6.52
C PRO A 214 0.79 17.98 -6.63
N LEU A 215 0.98 16.74 -6.18
CA LEU A 215 -0.06 15.71 -6.16
C LEU A 215 -1.30 16.33 -5.48
N PRO A 216 -2.42 16.55 -6.20
CA PRO A 216 -3.57 17.30 -5.67
C PRO A 216 -4.13 16.72 -4.37
N TRP A 217 -3.92 15.41 -4.16
CA TRP A 217 -4.30 14.71 -2.94
C TRP A 217 -3.45 15.09 -1.73
N LEU A 218 -2.17 15.41 -1.87
CA LEU A 218 -1.30 15.84 -0.75
C LEU A 218 -1.74 17.20 -0.22
N CYS A 219 -2.14 18.12 -1.11
CA CYS A 219 -2.72 19.41 -0.74
C CYS A 219 -4.10 19.24 -0.11
N SER A 220 -4.95 18.36 -0.66
CA SER A 220 -6.26 18.05 -0.10
C SER A 220 -6.16 17.38 1.29
N TRP A 221 -5.22 16.43 1.43
CA TRP A 221 -4.92 15.73 2.66
C TRP A 221 -4.35 16.65 3.73
N ALA A 222 -3.35 17.47 3.40
CA ALA A 222 -2.82 18.47 4.35
C ALA A 222 -3.89 19.46 4.79
N SER A 223 -4.77 19.90 3.87
CA SER A 223 -5.88 20.80 4.19
C SER A 223 -6.92 20.12 5.09
N GLU A 224 -7.25 18.84 4.86
CA GLU A 224 -8.20 18.09 5.68
C GLU A 224 -7.62 17.74 7.06
N LEU A 225 -6.33 17.41 7.11
CA LEU A 225 -5.61 17.12 8.35
C LEU A 225 -5.50 18.38 9.22
N VAL A 226 -5.24 19.55 8.63
CA VAL A 226 -5.29 20.85 9.33
C VAL A 226 -6.71 21.15 9.82
N ARG A 227 -7.74 20.97 8.98
CA ARG A 227 -9.15 21.17 9.37
C ARG A 227 -9.59 20.22 10.49
N ARG A 228 -9.13 18.97 10.50
CA ARG A 228 -9.41 18.01 11.58
C ARG A 228 -8.65 18.31 12.86
N ARG A 229 -7.38 18.70 12.77
CA ARG A 229 -6.60 19.15 13.95
C ARG A 229 -7.23 20.38 14.60
N GLN A 230 -7.80 21.29 13.79
CA GLN A 230 -8.58 22.43 14.29
C GLN A 230 -9.89 22.01 14.96
N ARG A 231 -10.62 21.02 14.41
CA ARG A 231 -11.84 20.47 15.03
C ARG A 231 -11.56 19.75 16.35
N LEU A 232 -10.53 18.91 16.41
CA LEU A 232 -10.13 18.23 17.65
C LEU A 232 -9.67 19.23 18.73
N ALA A 233 -8.92 20.27 18.34
CA ALA A 233 -8.55 21.34 19.26
C ALA A 233 -9.76 22.15 19.75
N GLN A 234 -10.80 22.33 18.91
CA GLN A 234 -12.07 22.95 19.33
C GLN A 234 -12.88 22.04 20.24
N GLU A 235 -12.92 20.73 19.99
CA GLU A 235 -13.62 19.75 20.83
C GLU A 235 -12.94 19.60 22.21
N GLU A 236 -11.60 19.60 22.25
CA GLU A 236 -10.84 19.65 23.50
C GLU A 236 -11.05 20.98 24.26
N TRP A 237 -11.14 22.12 23.57
CA TRP A 237 -11.48 23.41 24.18
C TRP A 237 -12.90 23.45 24.76
N VAL A 238 -13.86 22.81 24.10
CA VAL A 238 -15.25 22.71 24.58
C VAL A 238 -15.34 21.76 25.78
N HIS A 239 -14.56 20.67 25.80
CA HIS A 239 -14.50 19.73 26.92
C HIS A 239 -13.66 20.21 28.11
N ALA A 240 -12.66 21.07 27.90
CA ALA A 240 -11.83 21.64 28.97
C ALA A 240 -12.52 22.75 29.77
N GLY A 241 -13.81 23.02 29.52
CA GLY A 241 -14.54 24.12 30.14
C GLY A 241 -14.08 25.44 29.54
N GLY A 242 -14.82 25.90 28.53
CA GLY A 242 -14.68 27.26 28.01
C GLY A 242 -14.55 28.24 29.17
N GLY A 243 -13.45 28.99 29.17
CA GLY A 243 -13.10 29.95 30.21
C GLY A 243 -14.31 30.76 30.64
N GLN A 244 -14.68 30.55 31.89
CA GLN A 244 -15.67 31.33 32.60
C GLN A 244 -15.07 32.73 32.85
N GLU A 245 -15.68 33.73 32.20
CA GLU A 245 -15.90 35.11 32.64
C GLU A 245 -14.71 35.95 33.15
N HIS A 246 -14.31 37.00 32.41
CA HIS A 246 -14.70 38.41 32.60
C HIS A 246 -13.91 39.38 31.71
#